data_AF-A0A067TC24-F1
#
_entry.id   AF-A0A067TC24-F1
#
_cell.length_a   1.000
_cell.length_b   1.000
_cell.length_c   1.000
_cell.angle_alpha   90.00
_cell.angle_beta   90.00
_cell.angle_gamma   90.00
#
_symmetry.space_group_name_H-M   'P 1'
#
loop_
_entity.id
_entity.type
_entity.pdbx_description
1 polymer ?
#
loop_
_entity_poly.entity_id
_entity_poly.type
_entity_poly.pdbx_seq_one_letter_code
_entity_poly.pdbx_strand_id
1 'polypeptide(L)'
;MIEDPKTPGVPMKAPEHPLQFPWTIYHDTKAKFPFTPATAAPGQGFVQPAPAPPGSASANPTEPPFSASHPPESTEYEAGLTIIGEFDTVEEFCRYFNWLKPPSKLEKNSNYHIFKSGIKPMWEDPANANGGKWVLTMKNNPALLDRCWSWLAMALVGEELEEGDEICGAVVSLRSKVDRIQLWTRGKDDVEKLNGIGKRLVKLLDVSEADNIGLEFQFNSDDRPLPNKFLSIQSVPTTGFRSSFQAPPTSAGASGPLSAGTAGVPGPAAFATFGTGMGIGGAGWKGVKRA
;
A
#
# COMPACT_ATOMS: atom_id res chain seq x y z
N MET A 1 39.01 7.25 9.56
CA MET A 1 39.65 7.44 10.88
C MET A 1 40.43 8.73 10.80
N ILE A 2 40.15 9.66 11.68
CA ILE A 2 40.87 10.94 11.77
C ILE A 2 41.70 10.86 13.05
N GLU A 3 43.00 11.11 12.94
CA GLU A 3 43.88 11.15 14.11
C GLU A 3 43.65 12.45 14.88
N ASP A 4 43.48 12.34 16.20
CA ASP A 4 43.42 13.49 17.10
C ASP A 4 44.79 14.18 17.16
N PRO A 5 44.93 15.47 16.81
CA PRO A 5 46.18 16.20 16.97
C PRO A 5 46.63 16.32 18.43
N LYS A 6 45.78 16.03 19.42
CA LYS A 6 46.11 16.04 20.85
C LYS A 6 46.36 14.64 21.43
N THR A 7 45.91 13.58 20.78
CA THR A 7 45.98 12.20 21.31
C THR A 7 46.29 11.18 20.20
N PRO A 8 47.55 11.06 19.75
CA PRO A 8 47.93 10.12 18.70
C PRO A 8 47.61 8.68 19.11
N GLY A 9 46.93 7.92 18.24
CA GLY A 9 46.64 6.50 18.43
C GLY A 9 45.25 6.14 18.97
N VAL A 10 44.41 7.13 19.31
CA VAL A 10 42.99 6.87 19.63
C VAL A 10 42.17 7.05 18.35
N PRO A 11 41.48 6.01 17.84
CA PRO A 11 40.60 6.16 16.71
C PRO A 11 39.40 7.01 17.13
N MET A 12 39.34 8.26 16.67
CA MET A 12 38.13 9.08 16.80
C MET A 12 37.12 8.64 15.74
N LYS A 13 35.86 8.43 16.15
CA LYS A 13 34.73 8.32 15.23
C LYS A 13 34.72 9.60 14.38
N ALA A 14 34.56 9.47 13.06
CA ALA A 14 34.45 10.66 12.21
C ALA A 14 33.29 11.53 12.70
N PRO A 15 33.39 12.87 12.59
CA PRO A 15 32.27 13.75 12.89
C PRO A 15 31.06 13.32 12.05
N GLU A 16 29.95 12.99 12.72
CA GLU A 16 28.68 12.67 12.07
C GLU A 16 27.78 13.91 12.06
N HIS A 17 26.84 13.96 11.11
CA HIS A 17 25.94 15.10 10.93
C HIS A 17 24.66 14.87 11.74
N PRO A 18 24.40 15.68 12.79
CA PRO A 18 23.23 15.48 13.64
C PRO A 18 21.93 15.82 12.89
N LEU A 19 20.90 15.04 13.16
CA LEU A 19 19.52 15.32 12.73
C LEU A 19 18.83 16.26 13.72
N GLN A 20 17.79 16.95 13.25
CA GLN A 20 16.99 17.85 14.09
C GLN A 20 16.24 17.11 15.20
N PHE A 21 15.76 15.91 14.89
CA PHE A 21 15.13 14.98 15.84
C PHE A 21 15.76 13.59 15.73
N PRO A 22 15.84 12.84 16.83
CA PRO A 22 16.15 11.42 16.78
C PRO A 22 14.94 10.64 16.22
N TRP A 23 15.19 9.59 15.46
CA TRP A 23 14.16 8.78 14.79
C TRP A 23 14.34 7.29 15.04
N THR A 24 13.25 6.54 14.95
CA THR A 24 13.22 5.08 15.09
C THR A 24 12.57 4.46 13.87
N ILE A 25 13.24 3.47 13.27
CA ILE A 25 12.64 2.61 12.23
C ILE A 25 12.03 1.37 12.89
N TYR A 26 10.80 1.05 12.53
CA TYR A 26 10.12 -0.19 12.93
C TYR A 26 9.70 -1.02 11.72
N HIS A 27 9.50 -2.32 11.95
CA HIS A 27 8.88 -3.24 11.01
C HIS A 27 7.88 -4.14 11.74
N ASP A 28 6.70 -4.31 11.16
CA ASP A 28 5.75 -5.34 11.58
C ASP A 28 5.25 -6.13 10.36
N THR A 29 4.81 -7.36 10.61
CA THR A 29 4.13 -8.18 9.61
C THR A 29 2.89 -8.82 10.20
N LYS A 30 1.77 -8.69 9.50
CA LYS A 30 0.53 -9.40 9.82
C LYS A 30 0.42 -10.75 9.08
N ALA A 31 1.54 -11.22 8.51
CA ALA A 31 1.60 -12.56 7.95
C ALA A 31 1.32 -13.57 9.07
N LYS A 32 0.28 -14.40 8.88
CA LYS A 32 -0.03 -15.52 9.77
C LYS A 32 1.06 -16.58 9.61
N PHE A 33 2.17 -16.43 10.31
CA PHE A 33 3.03 -17.57 10.58
C PHE A 33 2.38 -18.39 11.70
N PRO A 34 2.25 -19.72 11.58
CA PRO A 34 1.89 -20.54 12.71
C PRO A 34 2.99 -20.38 13.76
N PHE A 35 2.74 -19.58 14.78
CA PHE A 35 3.59 -19.56 15.96
C PHE A 35 3.38 -20.89 16.66
N THR A 36 4.28 -21.85 16.45
CA THR A 36 4.46 -22.96 17.38
C THR A 36 5.31 -22.43 18.52
N PRO A 37 4.77 -22.19 19.73
CA PRO A 37 5.62 -21.90 20.86
C PRO A 37 6.41 -23.17 21.14
N ALA A 38 7.72 -23.13 20.95
CA ALA A 38 8.61 -24.16 21.47
C ALA A 38 8.61 -24.03 23.01
N THR A 39 7.62 -24.62 23.67
CA THR A 39 7.72 -24.88 25.10
C THR A 39 8.59 -26.11 25.27
N ALA A 40 9.84 -25.89 25.69
CA ALA A 40 10.70 -26.96 26.16
C ALA A 40 10.06 -27.59 27.41
N ALA A 41 9.48 -28.78 27.27
CA ALA A 41 9.07 -29.60 28.40
C ALA A 41 10.23 -30.54 28.78
N PRO A 42 10.77 -30.48 30.01
CA PRO A 42 11.73 -31.47 30.47
C PRO A 42 10.99 -32.75 30.86
N GLY A 43 11.45 -33.85 30.28
CA GLY A 43 11.21 -35.26 30.58
C GLY A 43 10.04 -35.69 31.47
N GLN A 44 9.21 -36.60 30.97
CA GLN A 44 8.77 -37.77 31.74
C GLN A 44 8.25 -38.88 30.81
N GLY A 45 8.54 -40.12 31.20
CA GLY A 45 8.56 -41.30 30.35
C GLY A 45 7.20 -41.94 30.04
N PHE A 46 7.30 -42.91 29.13
CA PHE A 46 6.25 -43.80 28.67
C PHE A 46 5.65 -44.65 29.80
N VAL A 47 4.33 -44.62 29.98
CA VAL A 47 3.56 -45.74 30.55
C VAL A 47 2.19 -45.84 29.86
N GLN A 48 1.85 -47.02 29.32
CA GLN A 48 0.54 -47.38 28.76
C GLN A 48 -0.48 -47.77 29.87
N PRO A 49 -1.80 -47.70 29.63
CA PRO A 49 -2.83 -47.92 30.66
C PRO A 49 -3.59 -49.26 30.56
N ALA A 50 -4.06 -49.80 31.70
CA ALA A 50 -5.33 -50.53 31.93
C ALA A 50 -5.29 -51.39 33.25
N PRO A 51 -6.41 -51.93 33.78
CA PRO A 51 -7.77 -51.38 34.00
C PRO A 51 -8.37 -51.77 35.40
N ALA A 52 -9.51 -51.16 35.81
CA ALA A 52 -10.63 -51.72 36.64
C ALA A 52 -11.41 -50.62 37.41
N PRO A 53 -12.57 -50.90 38.06
CA PRO A 53 -13.86 -51.40 37.54
C PRO A 53 -15.04 -50.46 37.98
N PRO A 54 -16.34 -50.78 37.76
CA PRO A 54 -17.43 -49.80 37.75
C PRO A 54 -18.07 -49.59 39.13
N GLY A 55 -18.45 -48.34 39.42
CA GLY A 55 -19.17 -47.97 40.64
C GLY A 55 -19.88 -46.64 40.47
N SER A 56 -21.19 -46.68 40.66
CA SER A 56 -22.23 -45.69 40.37
C SER A 56 -22.18 -44.36 41.14
N ALA A 57 -22.75 -43.35 40.46
CA ALA A 57 -23.72 -42.35 40.97
C ALA A 57 -23.25 -40.90 41.22
N SER A 58 -23.72 -40.03 40.31
CA SER A 58 -24.40 -38.75 40.54
C SER A 58 -23.61 -37.54 41.08
N ALA A 59 -23.38 -36.53 40.21
CA ALA A 59 -23.97 -35.18 40.32
C ALA A 59 -23.38 -34.20 39.27
N ASN A 60 -24.28 -33.64 38.45
CA ASN A 60 -24.26 -32.42 37.62
C ASN A 60 -23.00 -31.91 36.87
N PRO A 61 -23.13 -31.55 35.57
CA PRO A 61 -22.09 -30.88 34.78
C PRO A 61 -22.46 -29.41 34.46
N THR A 62 -21.78 -28.40 35.02
CA THR A 62 -21.60 -27.12 34.30
C THR A 62 -20.50 -26.26 34.93
N GLU A 63 -19.25 -26.46 34.51
CA GLU A 63 -18.26 -25.37 34.47
C GLU A 63 -17.56 -25.45 33.11
N PRO A 64 -17.58 -24.38 32.28
CA PRO A 64 -16.76 -24.34 31.09
C PRO A 64 -15.30 -24.10 31.50
N PRO A 65 -14.31 -24.73 30.84
CA PRO A 65 -12.91 -24.55 31.18
C PRO A 65 -12.45 -23.16 30.73
N PHE A 66 -11.79 -22.44 31.64
CA PHE A 66 -10.90 -21.30 31.42
C PHE A 66 -11.09 -20.57 30.07
N SER A 67 -11.90 -19.52 30.06
CA SER A 67 -11.74 -18.45 29.06
C SER A 67 -10.35 -17.86 29.23
N ALA A 68 -9.41 -18.28 28.40
CA ALA A 68 -8.22 -17.50 28.13
C ALA A 68 -8.71 -16.16 27.59
N SER A 69 -8.68 -15.14 28.45
CA SER A 69 -8.87 -13.76 28.03
C SER A 69 -7.87 -13.48 26.92
N HIS A 70 -8.36 -13.25 25.70
CA HIS A 70 -7.55 -12.64 24.66
C HIS A 70 -6.94 -11.37 25.26
N PRO A 71 -5.61 -11.21 25.25
CA PRO A 71 -5.02 -9.95 25.66
C PRO A 71 -5.57 -8.85 24.74
N PRO A 72 -5.76 -7.62 25.24
CA PRO A 72 -6.33 -6.53 24.44
C PRO A 72 -5.53 -6.36 23.14
N GLU A 73 -6.20 -6.20 22.00
CA GLU A 73 -5.58 -6.17 20.65
C GLU A 73 -4.37 -5.22 20.55
N SER A 74 -4.35 -4.15 21.37
CA SER A 74 -3.22 -3.21 21.50
C SER A 74 -1.92 -3.89 21.95
N THR A 75 -1.98 -4.82 22.90
CA THR A 75 -0.81 -5.56 23.40
C THR A 75 -0.27 -6.57 22.39
N GLU A 76 -1.13 -7.14 21.54
CA GLU A 76 -0.72 -8.05 20.48
C GLU A 76 -0.07 -7.29 19.31
N TYR A 77 -0.58 -6.12 18.95
CA TYR A 77 0.03 -5.27 17.94
C TYR A 77 1.41 -4.75 18.38
N GLU A 78 1.51 -4.26 19.62
CA GLU A 78 2.78 -3.81 20.18
C GLU A 78 3.82 -4.93 20.23
N ALA A 79 3.41 -6.16 20.57
CA ALA A 79 4.28 -7.33 20.55
C ALA A 79 4.77 -7.73 19.14
N GLY A 80 4.01 -7.37 18.09
CA GLY A 80 4.38 -7.62 16.69
C GLY A 80 5.30 -6.57 16.06
N LEU A 81 5.59 -5.48 16.78
CA LEU A 81 6.38 -4.37 16.30
C LEU A 81 7.88 -4.57 16.62
N THR A 82 8.69 -4.79 15.59
CA THR A 82 10.14 -4.96 15.75
C THR A 82 10.85 -3.63 15.52
N ILE A 83 11.64 -3.18 16.49
CA ILE A 83 12.57 -2.04 16.32
C ILE A 83 13.74 -2.50 15.44
N ILE A 84 13.96 -1.81 14.34
CA ILE A 84 15.11 -2.04 13.45
C ILE A 84 16.32 -1.26 13.96
N GLY A 85 16.10 0.00 14.36
CA GLY A 85 17.17 0.87 14.84
C GLY A 85 16.67 2.26 15.21
N GLU A 86 17.39 2.87 16.14
CA GLU A 86 17.28 4.26 16.52
C GLU A 86 18.51 5.01 15.98
N PHE A 87 18.32 6.24 15.53
CA PHE A 87 19.38 7.06 14.97
C PHE A 87 19.11 8.55 15.19
N ASP A 88 20.17 9.31 15.41
CA ASP A 88 20.14 10.76 15.58
C ASP A 88 21.13 11.48 14.64
N THR A 89 21.80 10.75 13.75
CA THR A 89 22.67 11.30 12.71
C THR A 89 22.33 10.80 11.30
N VAL A 90 22.74 11.57 10.28
CA VAL A 90 22.55 11.23 8.86
C VAL A 90 23.27 9.92 8.50
N GLU A 91 24.46 9.69 9.03
CA GLU A 91 25.26 8.50 8.79
C GLU A 91 24.59 7.25 9.36
N GLU A 92 23.98 7.36 10.55
CA GLU A 92 23.24 6.27 11.16
C GLU A 92 21.95 5.97 10.42
N PHE A 93 21.20 7.01 10.00
CA PHE A 93 20.07 6.84 9.09
C PHE A 93 20.48 6.07 7.84
N CYS A 94 21.55 6.50 7.15
CA CYS A 94 22.03 5.83 5.94
C CYS A 94 22.47 4.38 6.23
N ARG A 95 23.05 4.11 7.40
CA ARG A 95 23.48 2.77 7.82
C ARG A 95 22.29 1.83 7.98
N TYR A 96 21.20 2.26 8.58
CA TYR A 96 20.00 1.43 8.68
C TYR A 96 19.26 1.35 7.34
N PHE A 97 18.95 2.49 6.75
CA PHE A 97 18.06 2.60 5.59
C PHE A 97 18.62 1.90 4.35
N ASN A 98 19.91 2.00 4.07
CA ASN A 98 20.53 1.38 2.89
C ASN A 98 20.55 -0.15 2.94
N TRP A 99 20.43 -0.75 4.13
CA TRP A 99 20.38 -2.21 4.30
C TRP A 99 18.95 -2.74 4.38
N LEU A 100 17.94 -1.87 4.38
CA LEU A 100 16.55 -2.29 4.30
C LEU A 100 16.23 -2.86 2.93
N LYS A 101 15.44 -3.94 2.92
CA LYS A 101 14.79 -4.36 1.69
C LYS A 101 13.84 -3.26 1.25
N PRO A 102 13.79 -2.90 -0.05
CA PRO A 102 12.80 -1.95 -0.53
C PRO A 102 11.38 -2.49 -0.24
N PRO A 103 10.40 -1.61 0.04
CA PRO A 103 9.05 -2.03 0.40
C PRO A 103 8.46 -3.07 -0.55
N SER A 104 8.61 -2.89 -1.87
CA SER A 104 8.09 -3.81 -2.89
C SER A 104 8.55 -5.27 -2.76
N LYS A 105 9.68 -5.51 -2.08
CA LYS A 105 10.28 -6.84 -1.85
C LYS A 105 9.93 -7.43 -0.49
N LEU A 106 9.11 -6.75 0.31
CA LEU A 106 8.59 -7.30 1.55
C LEU A 106 7.48 -8.31 1.31
N GLU A 107 7.19 -9.10 2.33
CA GLU A 107 6.01 -9.95 2.35
C GLU A 107 4.74 -9.11 2.33
N LYS A 108 3.66 -9.65 1.76
CA LYS A 108 2.37 -8.97 1.77
C LYS A 108 1.88 -8.84 3.21
N ASN A 109 1.30 -7.69 3.52
CA ASN A 109 0.88 -7.29 4.88
C ASN A 109 2.03 -6.95 5.84
N SER A 110 3.24 -6.73 5.32
CA SER A 110 4.32 -6.06 6.05
C SER A 110 4.18 -4.54 5.99
N ASN A 111 4.74 -3.87 6.99
CA ASN A 111 4.87 -2.42 7.03
C ASN A 111 6.26 -2.02 7.53
N TYR A 112 6.76 -0.89 7.04
CA TYR A 112 7.83 -0.14 7.70
C TYR A 112 7.26 1.14 8.28
N HIS A 113 7.84 1.56 9.39
CA HIS A 113 7.49 2.80 10.08
C HIS A 113 8.77 3.58 10.36
N ILE A 114 8.72 4.90 10.21
CA ILE A 114 9.78 5.82 10.63
C ILE A 114 9.10 6.89 11.48
N PHE A 115 9.34 6.89 12.79
CA PHE A 115 8.71 7.83 13.74
C PHE A 115 9.77 8.53 14.56
N LYS A 116 9.48 9.76 15.00
CA LYS A 116 10.34 10.47 15.95
C LYS A 116 10.48 9.62 17.21
N SER A 117 11.68 9.60 17.78
CA SER A 117 11.98 8.74 18.93
C SER A 117 11.07 9.10 20.11
N GLY A 118 10.57 8.06 20.78
CA GLY A 118 9.59 8.20 21.86
C GLY A 118 8.13 8.26 21.39
N ILE A 119 7.86 8.28 20.09
CA ILE A 119 6.50 8.14 19.53
C ILE A 119 6.35 6.74 18.93
N LYS A 120 5.44 5.95 19.48
CA LYS A 120 5.13 4.64 18.91
C LYS A 120 4.21 4.81 17.68
N PRO A 121 4.35 3.98 16.63
CA PRO A 121 3.52 4.02 15.42
C PRO A 121 2.12 3.43 15.67
N MET A 122 1.43 3.93 16.69
CA MET A 122 0.13 3.45 17.17
C MET A 122 -0.77 4.65 17.50
N TRP A 123 -2.07 4.50 17.33
CA TRP A 123 -3.02 5.60 17.53
C TRP A 123 -3.24 5.88 19.03
N GLU A 124 -2.92 4.93 19.89
CA GLU A 124 -2.97 5.04 21.35
C GLU A 124 -1.83 5.90 21.92
N ASP A 125 -0.77 6.12 21.14
CA ASP A 125 0.32 7.00 21.56
C ASP A 125 -0.23 8.43 21.76
N PRO A 126 0.07 9.11 22.88
CA PRO A 126 -0.43 10.46 23.16
C PRO A 126 -0.16 11.47 22.04
N ALA A 127 0.96 11.32 21.31
CA ALA A 127 1.28 12.19 20.19
C ALA A 127 0.40 11.95 18.97
N ASN A 128 -0.19 10.77 18.81
CA ASN A 128 -0.97 10.37 17.64
C ASN A 128 -2.48 10.39 17.89
N ALA A 129 -2.92 10.21 19.13
CA ALA A 129 -4.32 9.99 19.49
C ALA A 129 -5.28 11.09 19.02
N ASN A 130 -4.86 12.35 19.15
CA ASN A 130 -5.65 13.52 18.74
C ASN A 130 -5.31 14.01 17.32
N GLY A 131 -4.55 13.21 16.59
CA GLY A 131 -4.00 13.56 15.29
C GLY A 131 -4.75 13.01 14.10
N GLY A 132 -4.05 13.02 12.97
CA GLY A 132 -4.51 12.46 11.71
C GLY A 132 -3.36 11.95 10.88
N LYS A 133 -3.68 11.57 9.65
CA LYS A 133 -2.69 11.09 8.69
C LYS A 133 -3.10 11.42 7.26
N TRP A 134 -2.13 11.88 6.48
CA TRP A 134 -2.23 11.87 5.03
C TRP A 134 -2.06 10.44 4.54
N VAL A 135 -3.01 9.94 3.75
CA VAL A 135 -2.98 8.59 3.19
C VAL A 135 -2.88 8.69 1.68
N LEU A 136 -1.69 8.37 1.17
CA LEU A 136 -1.41 8.20 -0.25
C LEU A 136 -1.63 6.74 -0.61
N THR A 137 -2.54 6.47 -1.54
CA THR A 137 -2.85 5.13 -2.03
C THR A 137 -2.35 4.97 -3.45
N MET A 138 -1.71 3.84 -3.74
CA MET A 138 -1.22 3.53 -5.08
C MET A 138 -1.52 2.08 -5.46
N LYS A 139 -1.88 1.87 -6.73
CA LYS A 139 -2.27 0.56 -7.24
C LYS A 139 -1.25 0.07 -8.28
N ASN A 140 -0.76 -1.15 -8.10
CA ASN A 140 0.08 -1.87 -9.06
C ASN A 140 1.34 -1.11 -9.53
N ASN A 141 1.97 -0.32 -8.66
CA ASN A 141 3.18 0.43 -9.03
C ASN A 141 4.31 0.25 -7.99
N PRO A 142 4.99 -0.91 -7.97
CA PRO A 142 6.02 -1.22 -6.97
C PRO A 142 7.24 -0.30 -7.06
N ALA A 143 7.64 0.10 -8.28
CA ALA A 143 8.77 1.01 -8.47
C ALA A 143 8.46 2.41 -7.93
N LEU A 144 7.23 2.89 -8.13
CA LEU A 144 6.77 4.15 -7.55
C LEU A 144 6.71 4.07 -6.02
N LEU A 145 6.23 2.96 -5.46
CA LEU A 145 6.18 2.75 -4.01
C LEU A 145 7.57 2.86 -3.38
N ASP A 146 8.56 2.17 -3.96
CA ASP A 146 9.94 2.19 -3.44
C ASP A 146 10.57 3.58 -3.52
N ARG A 147 10.34 4.29 -4.64
CA ARG A 147 10.80 5.67 -4.83
C ARG A 147 10.15 6.61 -3.83
N CYS A 148 8.82 6.59 -3.73
CA CYS A 148 8.09 7.46 -2.83
C CYS A 148 8.46 7.21 -1.38
N TRP A 149 8.65 5.96 -0.96
CA TRP A 149 9.09 5.65 0.40
C TRP A 149 10.49 6.18 0.68
N SER A 150 11.44 5.98 -0.25
CA SER A 150 12.81 6.48 -0.09
C SER A 150 12.87 8.00 -0.01
N TRP A 151 12.13 8.69 -0.90
CA TRP A 151 12.06 10.15 -0.89
C TRP A 151 11.39 10.68 0.37
N LEU A 152 10.32 10.04 0.83
CA LEU A 152 9.66 10.41 2.09
C LEU A 152 10.59 10.22 3.29
N ALA A 153 11.31 9.10 3.37
CA ALA A 153 12.23 8.83 4.47
C ALA A 153 13.34 9.89 4.55
N MET A 154 13.93 10.27 3.41
CA MET A 154 14.93 11.35 3.34
C MET A 154 14.31 12.71 3.70
N ALA A 155 13.09 12.99 3.24
CA ALA A 155 12.40 14.24 3.52
C ALA A 155 12.02 14.41 5.00
N LEU A 156 11.74 13.31 5.70
CA LEU A 156 11.48 13.31 7.14
C LEU A 156 12.73 13.69 7.91
N VAL A 157 13.84 12.98 7.71
CA VAL A 157 15.09 13.24 8.43
C VAL A 157 15.74 14.57 8.03
N GLY A 158 15.44 15.06 6.82
CA GLY A 158 15.87 16.36 6.31
C GLY A 158 14.93 17.53 6.65
N GLU A 159 13.82 17.29 7.36
CA GLU A 159 12.84 18.31 7.75
C GLU A 159 12.30 19.16 6.57
N GLU A 160 12.07 18.55 5.39
CA GLU A 160 11.66 19.29 4.18
C GLU A 160 10.12 19.55 4.13
N LEU A 161 9.36 18.70 4.83
CA LEU A 161 7.89 18.73 4.78
C LEU A 161 7.26 19.85 5.61
N GLU A 162 7.93 20.29 6.67
CA GLU A 162 7.51 21.42 7.49
C GLU A 162 8.69 21.99 8.29
N GLU A 163 8.48 23.16 8.90
CA GLU A 163 9.45 23.80 9.81
C GLU A 163 9.08 23.59 11.29
N GLY A 164 7.96 22.92 11.58
CA GLY A 164 7.42 22.69 12.92
C GLY A 164 7.63 21.28 13.46
N ASP A 165 6.89 20.95 14.52
CA ASP A 165 6.84 19.60 15.11
C ASP A 165 5.43 18.98 14.99
N GLU A 166 4.77 19.16 13.84
CA GLU A 166 3.47 18.55 13.54
C GLU A 166 3.60 17.08 13.15
N ILE A 167 4.65 16.70 12.43
CA ILE A 167 4.86 15.36 11.91
C ILE A 167 5.35 14.43 13.02
N CYS A 168 4.63 13.34 13.22
CA CYS A 168 5.03 12.25 14.12
C CYS A 168 5.95 11.25 13.43
N GLY A 169 5.63 10.91 12.18
CA GLY A 169 6.28 9.85 11.43
C GLY A 169 5.54 9.44 10.16
N ALA A 170 6.05 8.43 9.48
CA ALA A 170 5.44 7.85 8.30
C ALA A 170 5.42 6.33 8.32
N VAL A 171 4.48 5.77 7.56
CA VAL A 171 4.28 4.33 7.40
C VAL A 171 4.18 3.99 5.92
N VAL A 172 4.88 2.96 5.47
CA VAL A 172 4.61 2.30 4.20
C VAL A 172 4.01 0.92 4.46
N SER A 173 2.92 0.62 3.77
CA SER A 173 2.10 -0.57 3.99
C SER A 173 1.90 -1.33 2.69
N LEU A 174 2.42 -2.56 2.62
CA LEU A 174 2.15 -3.44 1.49
C LEU A 174 0.86 -4.19 1.69
N ARG A 175 -0.03 -4.15 0.70
CA ARG A 175 -1.32 -4.86 0.75
C ARG A 175 -1.52 -5.67 -0.52
N SER A 176 -2.56 -6.49 -0.50
CA SER A 176 -2.94 -7.33 -1.65
C SER A 176 -3.59 -6.52 -2.76
N LYS A 177 -4.34 -5.47 -2.43
CA LYS A 177 -5.12 -4.67 -3.38
C LYS A 177 -4.48 -3.32 -3.72
N VAL A 178 -4.11 -2.56 -2.69
CA VAL A 178 -3.67 -1.16 -2.82
C VAL A 178 -2.64 -0.88 -1.74
N ASP A 179 -1.42 -0.58 -2.16
CA ASP A 179 -0.33 -0.21 -1.26
C ASP A 179 -0.55 1.23 -0.77
N ARG A 180 -0.04 1.53 0.43
CA ARG A 180 -0.29 2.82 1.09
C ARG A 180 1.00 3.40 1.64
N ILE A 181 1.13 4.71 1.50
CA ILE A 181 2.09 5.54 2.24
C ILE A 181 1.27 6.48 3.12
N GLN A 182 1.63 6.57 4.38
CA GLN A 182 0.93 7.39 5.37
C GLN A 182 1.91 8.33 6.04
N LEU A 183 1.53 9.60 6.19
CA LEU A 183 2.29 10.59 6.96
C LEU A 183 1.41 11.03 8.13
N TRP A 184 1.85 10.76 9.35
CA TRP A 184 1.11 10.97 10.59
C TRP A 184 1.42 12.34 11.18
N THR A 185 0.37 13.02 11.64
CA THR A 185 0.43 14.35 12.23
C THR A 185 -0.15 14.34 13.64
N ARG A 186 0.41 15.17 14.53
CA ARG A 186 -0.01 15.31 15.93
C ARG A 186 -1.40 15.91 16.07
N GLY A 187 -1.72 16.87 15.22
CA GLY A 187 -3.00 17.57 15.18
C GLY A 187 -3.82 17.24 13.95
N LYS A 188 -5.11 17.63 14.03
CA LYS A 188 -6.10 17.49 12.95
C LYS A 188 -6.93 18.76 12.70
N ASP A 189 -6.75 19.80 13.52
CA ASP A 189 -7.61 20.99 13.53
C ASP A 189 -7.07 22.14 12.69
N ASP A 190 -5.75 22.28 12.59
CA ASP A 190 -5.10 23.30 11.76
C ASP A 190 -5.10 22.88 10.28
N VAL A 191 -6.23 23.10 9.62
CA VAL A 191 -6.46 22.71 8.23
C VAL A 191 -5.48 23.37 7.26
N GLU A 192 -5.11 24.63 7.50
CA GLU A 192 -4.21 25.37 6.61
C GLU A 192 -2.81 24.77 6.65
N LYS A 193 -2.27 24.55 7.86
CA LYS A 193 -0.97 23.88 8.05
C LYS A 193 -0.97 22.47 7.48
N LEU A 194 -2.00 21.67 7.79
CA LEU A 194 -2.11 20.30 7.32
C LEU A 194 -2.22 20.21 5.80
N ASN A 195 -2.99 21.09 5.16
CA ASN A 195 -3.05 21.18 3.70
C ASN A 195 -1.72 21.66 3.10
N GLY A 196 -0.99 22.53 3.79
CA GLY A 196 0.38 22.91 3.42
C GLY A 196 1.32 21.70 3.38
N ILE A 197 1.30 20.86 4.43
CA ILE A 197 2.04 19.60 4.50
C ILE A 197 1.62 18.66 3.37
N GLY A 198 0.31 18.49 3.15
CA GLY A 198 -0.22 17.63 2.08
C GLY A 198 0.24 18.07 0.68
N LYS A 199 0.25 19.38 0.39
CA LYS A 199 0.77 19.93 -0.87
C LYS A 199 2.27 19.69 -1.04
N ARG A 200 3.06 19.90 0.01
CA ARG A 200 4.51 19.62 0.01
C ARG A 200 4.77 18.13 -0.21
N LEU A 201 4.00 17.24 0.43
CA LEU A 201 4.09 15.80 0.23
C LEU A 201 3.84 15.40 -1.23
N VAL A 202 2.76 15.89 -1.85
CA VAL A 202 2.45 15.58 -3.27
C VAL A 202 3.54 16.07 -4.20
N LYS A 203 4.03 17.29 -3.98
CA LYS A 203 5.11 17.90 -4.77
C LYS A 203 6.41 17.12 -4.62
N LEU A 204 6.79 16.80 -3.38
CA LEU A 204 8.03 16.10 -3.06
C LEU A 204 8.03 14.71 -3.68
N LEU A 205 6.92 13.97 -3.59
CA LEU A 205 6.82 12.63 -4.13
C LEU A 205 6.65 12.57 -5.65
N ASP A 206 6.39 13.71 -6.30
CA ASP A 206 6.15 13.80 -7.73
C ASP A 206 5.07 12.80 -8.19
N VAL A 207 3.87 12.94 -7.60
CA VAL A 207 2.72 12.04 -7.80
C VAL A 207 1.48 12.74 -8.35
N SER A 208 1.56 14.03 -8.70
CA SER A 208 0.42 14.79 -9.22
C SER A 208 -0.09 14.30 -10.57
N GLU A 209 0.80 13.76 -11.40
CA GLU A 209 0.49 13.25 -12.74
C GLU A 209 0.46 11.71 -12.81
N ALA A 210 0.66 11.04 -11.68
CA ALA A 210 0.72 9.60 -11.63
C ALA A 210 -0.69 8.97 -11.65
N ASP A 211 -0.90 8.02 -12.54
CA ASP A 211 -2.16 7.28 -12.63
C ASP A 211 -2.42 6.43 -11.38
N ASN A 212 -3.70 6.24 -11.06
CA ASN A 212 -4.17 5.41 -9.93
C ASN A 212 -3.62 5.84 -8.56
N ILE A 213 -3.27 7.11 -8.40
CA ILE A 213 -2.93 7.72 -7.12
C ILE A 213 -4.18 8.32 -6.47
N GLY A 214 -4.37 8.00 -5.20
CA GLY A 214 -5.35 8.66 -4.34
C GLY A 214 -4.65 9.33 -3.16
N LEU A 215 -5.15 10.49 -2.75
CA LEU A 215 -4.71 11.17 -1.53
C LEU A 215 -5.93 11.62 -0.74
N GLU A 216 -5.92 11.34 0.56
CA GLU A 216 -6.92 11.82 1.50
C GLU A 216 -6.32 12.03 2.88
N PHE A 217 -6.92 12.92 3.67
CA PHE A 217 -6.60 13.05 5.09
C PHE A 217 -7.60 12.20 5.91
N GLN A 218 -7.10 11.42 6.85
CA GLN A 218 -7.90 10.59 7.76
C GLN A 218 -7.59 10.95 9.21
N PHE A 219 -8.58 10.98 10.07
CA PHE A 219 -8.35 11.12 11.51
C PHE A 219 -7.93 9.77 12.11
N ASN A 220 -7.24 9.83 13.25
CA ASN A 220 -6.93 8.62 14.03
C ASN A 220 -8.11 8.20 14.93
N SER A 221 -9.08 9.09 15.17
CA SER A 221 -10.38 8.81 15.79
C SER A 221 -11.38 8.19 14.80
N ASP A 222 -12.48 7.65 15.31
CA ASP A 222 -13.59 7.09 14.50
C ASP A 222 -14.30 8.13 13.61
N ASP A 223 -14.16 9.42 13.95
CA ASP A 223 -14.73 10.52 13.18
C ASP A 223 -14.09 10.65 11.79
N ARG A 224 -14.89 11.15 10.83
CA ARG A 224 -14.40 11.47 9.48
C ARG A 224 -14.34 12.97 9.27
N PRO A 225 -13.31 13.47 8.57
CA PRO A 225 -13.29 14.87 8.17
C PRO A 225 -14.46 15.17 7.23
N LEU A 226 -14.98 16.39 7.34
CA LEU A 226 -16.01 16.88 6.40
C LEU A 226 -15.47 16.85 4.96
N PRO A 227 -16.33 16.55 3.97
CA PRO A 227 -15.94 16.63 2.56
C PRO A 227 -15.33 17.99 2.23
N ASN A 228 -14.29 18.01 1.39
CA ASN A 228 -13.57 19.21 0.95
C ASN A 228 -12.89 20.04 2.05
N LYS A 229 -12.83 19.55 3.30
CA LYS A 229 -12.06 20.20 4.37
C LYS A 229 -10.55 20.13 4.09
N PHE A 230 -10.09 18.98 3.60
CA PHE A 230 -8.68 18.72 3.31
C PHE A 230 -8.46 18.53 1.81
N LEU A 231 -7.22 18.74 1.37
CA LEU A 231 -6.76 18.37 0.03
C LEU A 231 -7.12 16.90 -0.24
N SER A 232 -7.60 16.60 -1.45
CA SER A 232 -7.83 15.23 -1.87
C SER A 232 -7.50 15.06 -3.36
N ILE A 233 -6.96 13.89 -3.70
CA ILE A 233 -6.72 13.44 -5.07
C ILE A 233 -7.53 12.15 -5.23
N GLN A 234 -8.43 12.11 -6.20
CA GLN A 234 -9.18 10.90 -6.51
C GLN A 234 -8.38 10.00 -7.43
N SER A 235 -8.26 8.72 -7.09
CA SER A 235 -7.70 7.74 -8.02
C SER A 235 -8.66 7.60 -9.20
N VAL A 236 -8.29 8.11 -10.36
CA VAL A 236 -9.08 7.91 -11.59
C VAL A 236 -9.14 6.41 -11.86
N PRO A 237 -10.34 5.78 -11.92
CA PRO A 237 -10.45 4.41 -12.37
C PRO A 237 -9.96 4.38 -13.82
N THR A 238 -9.14 3.40 -14.18
CA THR A 238 -8.80 3.14 -15.58
C THR A 238 -10.10 2.78 -16.30
N THR A 239 -10.78 3.78 -16.87
CA THR A 239 -11.94 3.56 -17.73
C THR A 239 -11.41 2.89 -18.97
N GLY A 240 -11.58 1.58 -19.06
CA GLY A 240 -11.36 0.86 -20.31
C GLY A 240 -12.26 1.47 -21.36
N PHE A 241 -11.69 2.27 -22.26
CA PHE A 241 -12.34 2.67 -23.49
C PHE A 241 -12.62 1.38 -24.28
N ARG A 242 -13.79 0.76 -24.07
CA ARG A 242 -14.35 -0.08 -25.11
C ARG A 242 -14.73 0.89 -26.22
N SER A 243 -13.99 0.89 -27.32
CA SER A 243 -14.43 1.51 -28.56
C SER A 243 -15.71 0.78 -29.00
N SER A 244 -16.87 1.27 -28.58
CA SER A 244 -18.13 0.92 -29.19
C SER A 244 -18.18 1.67 -30.51
N PHE A 245 -17.79 1.00 -31.60
CA PHE A 245 -18.17 1.42 -32.94
C PHE A 245 -19.70 1.43 -33.01
N GLN A 246 -20.27 2.62 -32.85
CA GLN A 246 -21.69 2.89 -33.02
C GLN A 246 -21.97 2.85 -34.52
N ALA A 247 -22.61 1.78 -35.00
CA ALA A 247 -23.24 1.80 -36.31
C ALA A 247 -24.41 2.81 -36.29
N PRO A 248 -24.60 3.63 -37.35
CA PRO A 248 -25.66 4.62 -37.37
C PRO A 248 -27.05 3.97 -37.57
N PRO A 249 -28.11 4.56 -37.00
CA PRO A 249 -29.48 4.05 -37.16
C PRO A 249 -30.03 4.44 -38.54
N THR A 250 -30.54 3.46 -39.29
CA THR A 250 -31.32 3.71 -40.51
C THR A 250 -32.76 4.05 -40.14
N SER A 251 -33.11 5.34 -40.20
CA SER A 251 -34.50 5.82 -40.19
C SER A 251 -35.02 5.91 -41.62
N ALA A 252 -36.01 5.09 -41.96
CA ALA A 252 -36.87 5.28 -43.12
C ALA A 252 -38.31 5.14 -42.67
N GLY A 253 -39.02 6.27 -42.60
CA GLY A 253 -40.47 6.30 -42.48
C GLY A 253 -41.11 6.33 -43.87
N ALA A 254 -42.19 5.58 -44.06
CA ALA A 254 -43.43 6.04 -44.70
C ALA A 254 -44.44 4.87 -44.77
N SER A 255 -45.65 5.20 -44.36
CA SER A 255 -46.88 4.40 -44.30
C SER A 255 -47.60 4.27 -45.64
N GLY A 256 -48.27 3.12 -45.89
CA GLY A 256 -49.39 3.01 -46.85
C GLY A 256 -49.68 1.57 -47.30
N PRO A 257 -50.94 1.17 -47.60
CA PRO A 257 -51.50 -0.05 -47.00
C PRO A 257 -52.08 -1.12 -47.96
N LEU A 258 -52.38 -2.29 -47.36
CA LEU A 258 -53.42 -3.31 -47.69
C LEU A 258 -53.28 -4.27 -48.91
N SER A 259 -53.63 -5.54 -48.60
CA SER A 259 -54.41 -6.52 -49.38
C SER A 259 -53.69 -7.69 -50.12
N ALA A 260 -53.84 -8.87 -49.50
CA ALA A 260 -54.27 -10.18 -50.03
C ALA A 260 -53.67 -10.78 -51.33
N GLY A 261 -53.26 -12.06 -51.25
CA GLY A 261 -53.24 -12.95 -52.42
C GLY A 261 -52.24 -14.12 -52.39
N THR A 262 -52.70 -15.27 -51.92
CA THR A 262 -52.49 -16.64 -52.48
C THR A 262 -51.09 -17.13 -52.94
N ALA A 263 -50.65 -18.20 -52.24
CA ALA A 263 -50.19 -19.50 -52.74
C ALA A 263 -49.26 -19.63 -53.98
N GLY A 264 -48.12 -20.32 -53.78
CA GLY A 264 -47.36 -20.94 -54.87
C GLY A 264 -45.95 -21.42 -54.46
N VAL A 265 -45.77 -22.72 -54.35
CA VAL A 265 -44.50 -23.49 -54.27
C VAL A 265 -44.52 -24.44 -55.49
N PRO A 266 -43.44 -25.12 -55.98
CA PRO A 266 -41.97 -24.98 -55.86
C PRO A 266 -41.25 -24.91 -57.24
N GLY A 267 -39.91 -24.84 -57.26
CA GLY A 267 -39.13 -25.50 -58.33
C GLY A 267 -37.77 -24.87 -58.70
N PRO A 268 -36.82 -25.64 -59.24
CA PRO A 268 -35.41 -25.58 -58.81
C PRO A 268 -34.39 -25.24 -59.93
N ALA A 269 -33.13 -25.11 -59.47
CA ALA A 269 -31.89 -25.51 -60.16
C ALA A 269 -31.20 -24.55 -61.16
N ALA A 270 -29.87 -24.52 -60.98
CA ALA A 270 -28.83 -24.75 -61.99
C ALA A 270 -28.18 -23.56 -62.74
N PHE A 271 -26.84 -23.49 -62.54
CA PHE A 271 -25.74 -23.21 -63.51
C PHE A 271 -25.79 -21.88 -64.30
N ALA A 272 -24.72 -21.21 -64.71
CA ALA A 272 -23.26 -21.18 -64.52
C ALA A 272 -22.83 -19.96 -65.41
N THR A 273 -21.69 -19.29 -65.22
CA THR A 273 -20.48 -19.45 -66.07
C THR A 273 -19.87 -18.05 -66.34
N PHE A 274 -18.56 -17.94 -66.08
CA PHE A 274 -17.48 -17.12 -66.65
C PHE A 274 -17.58 -15.59 -66.85
N GLY A 275 -16.47 -14.94 -66.46
CA GLY A 275 -16.03 -13.64 -66.96
C GLY A 275 -14.61 -13.29 -66.51
N THR A 276 -13.64 -13.64 -67.36
CA THR A 276 -12.18 -13.46 -67.24
C THR A 276 -11.73 -12.00 -67.43
N GLY A 277 -10.59 -11.59 -66.84
CA GLY A 277 -9.79 -10.40 -67.22
C GLY A 277 -9.09 -9.78 -65.99
N MET A 278 -7.78 -9.97 -65.71
CA MET A 278 -6.54 -9.59 -66.43
C MET A 278 -6.25 -8.07 -66.43
N GLY A 279 -5.11 -7.67 -65.83
CA GLY A 279 -4.48 -6.34 -65.91
C GLY A 279 -3.97 -5.86 -64.54
N ILE A 280 -2.72 -6.12 -64.09
CA ILE A 280 -1.39 -5.60 -64.50
C ILE A 280 -1.15 -4.11 -64.15
N GLY A 281 -0.06 -3.89 -63.39
CA GLY A 281 0.71 -2.64 -63.27
C GLY A 281 0.53 -1.97 -61.91
N GLY A 282 1.50 -1.87 -61.00
CA GLY A 282 2.94 -1.58 -61.16
C GLY A 282 3.19 -0.20 -60.52
N ALA A 283 3.68 -0.15 -59.27
CA ALA A 283 5.08 0.06 -58.88
C ALA A 283 5.48 1.55 -58.73
N GLY A 284 6.12 1.87 -57.59
CA GLY A 284 6.65 3.22 -57.33
C GLY A 284 7.30 3.36 -55.96
N TRP A 285 8.41 2.66 -55.76
CA TRP A 285 9.28 2.71 -54.58
C TRP A 285 10.38 3.78 -54.77
N LYS A 286 10.85 4.38 -53.66
CA LYS A 286 12.20 4.92 -53.35
C LYS A 286 12.05 6.22 -52.53
N GLY A 287 12.86 6.53 -51.54
CA GLY A 287 14.10 5.92 -51.07
C GLY A 287 14.87 6.94 -50.22
N VAL A 288 15.52 6.42 -49.19
CA VAL A 288 16.40 7.03 -48.17
C VAL A 288 17.53 7.88 -48.75
N LYS A 289 17.96 8.95 -48.02
CA LYS A 289 19.38 9.14 -47.65
C LYS A 289 19.61 10.20 -46.56
N ARG A 290 20.58 9.85 -45.70
CA ARG A 290 21.22 10.61 -44.63
C ARG A 290 21.95 11.86 -45.14
N ALA A 291 22.08 12.86 -44.26
CA ALA A 291 23.34 13.47 -43.87
C ALA A 291 23.25 13.78 -42.37
#